data_AF-A0ABD6G449-F1
#
_entry.id   AF-A0ABD6G449-F1
#
_cell.length_a   1.000
_cell.length_b   1.000
_cell.length_c   1.000
_cell.angle_alpha   90.00
_cell.angle_beta   90.00
_cell.angle_gamma   90.00
#
_symmetry.space_group_name_H-M   'P 1'
#
loop_
_entity.id
_entity.type
_entity.pdbx_description
1 polymer ?
#
loop_
_entity_poly.entity_id
_entity_poly.type
_entity_poly.pdbx_seq_one_letter_code
_entity_poly.pdbx_strand_id
1 'polypeptide(L)'
;MKKLFSFFICLFAFGFVLVPSEIEAHYHSSFIKEYEQLDDEKKQQVDQILNHLHEELEKLGVKIDHPNVHEIISRLDEEAQQQVKAIIKDLDEGKITSEEADKKLEQLGGLPKKENCKIFENLDDETKEKAKEIMKELKSGAITREKADEKFKELGIELPKRQELNDETKEKVKQLLEEAEKEFEQIGIEFPKHHYKHLIE
;
A
#
# COMPACT_ATOMS: atom_id res chain seq x y z
N MET A 1 46.30 -4.48 -53.14
CA MET A 1 45.02 -4.06 -52.52
C MET A 1 44.31 -5.34 -52.09
N LYS A 2 44.02 -5.65 -50.83
CA LYS A 2 43.50 -4.86 -49.71
C LYS A 2 44.08 -5.41 -48.39
N LYS A 3 44.36 -4.49 -47.46
CA LYS A 3 44.66 -4.77 -46.05
C LYS A 3 43.37 -5.28 -45.39
N LEU A 4 43.40 -6.41 -44.70
CA LEU A 4 42.35 -6.78 -43.74
C LEU A 4 42.80 -6.36 -42.35
N PHE A 5 42.27 -5.21 -41.94
CA PHE A 5 42.23 -4.70 -40.57
C PHE A 5 41.70 -5.78 -39.63
N SER A 6 42.47 -6.09 -38.58
CA SER A 6 42.32 -5.51 -37.23
C SER A 6 41.28 -6.24 -36.40
N PHE A 7 41.83 -6.97 -35.42
CA PHE A 7 41.26 -7.18 -34.10
C PHE A 7 40.24 -6.11 -33.71
N PHE A 8 39.03 -6.52 -33.38
CA PHE A 8 38.47 -6.20 -32.08
C PHE A 8 37.36 -7.20 -31.75
N ILE A 9 37.72 -8.12 -30.87
CA ILE A 9 36.80 -8.89 -30.05
C ILE A 9 36.00 -7.86 -29.25
N CYS A 10 34.74 -7.65 -29.60
CA CYS A 10 33.77 -7.09 -28.68
C CYS A 10 32.72 -8.18 -28.44
N LEU A 11 33.11 -9.10 -27.55
CA LEU A 11 32.16 -9.82 -26.71
C LEU A 11 31.31 -8.76 -26.00
N PHE A 12 30.21 -8.33 -26.63
CA PHE A 12 29.06 -7.88 -25.87
C PHE A 12 28.48 -9.14 -25.21
N ALA A 13 29.17 -9.60 -24.17
CA ALA A 13 28.48 -10.10 -23.01
C ALA A 13 27.66 -8.90 -22.53
N PHE A 14 26.47 -8.73 -23.11
CA PHE A 14 25.37 -8.11 -22.42
C PHE A 14 25.15 -9.07 -21.25
N GLY A 15 25.93 -8.84 -20.20
CA GLY A 15 25.60 -9.32 -18.88
C GLY A 15 24.18 -8.86 -18.73
N PHE A 16 23.27 -9.82 -18.82
CA PHE A 16 21.95 -9.70 -18.27
C PHE A 16 22.24 -9.32 -16.83
N VAL A 17 22.28 -8.01 -16.58
CA VAL A 17 22.23 -7.49 -15.23
C VAL A 17 20.94 -8.11 -14.76
N LEU A 18 21.10 -9.12 -13.93
CA LEU A 18 20.08 -9.64 -13.06
C LEU A 18 19.76 -8.42 -12.19
N VAL A 19 18.94 -7.53 -12.75
CA VAL A 19 18.31 -6.45 -12.01
C VAL A 19 17.57 -7.25 -10.94
N PRO A 20 17.94 -7.12 -9.66
CA PRO A 20 17.17 -7.77 -8.63
C PRO A 20 15.74 -7.26 -8.82
N SER A 21 14.83 -8.15 -9.21
CA SER A 21 13.40 -7.90 -9.25
C SER A 21 12.86 -7.89 -7.81
N GLU A 22 13.54 -7.17 -6.94
CA GLU A 22 13.23 -7.01 -5.52
C GLU A 22 13.10 -5.50 -5.27
N ILE A 23 12.13 -4.90 -5.93
CA ILE A 23 11.37 -3.83 -5.30
C ILE A 23 9.95 -4.37 -5.25
N GLU A 24 9.81 -5.42 -4.45
CA GLU A 24 8.56 -5.97 -3.97
C GLU A 24 7.85 -4.84 -3.22
N ALA A 25 6.61 -4.57 -3.59
CA ALA A 25 5.89 -3.36 -3.22
C ALA A 25 5.50 -3.36 -1.73
N HIS A 26 6.44 -3.07 -0.84
CA HIS A 26 6.26 -3.00 0.62
C HIS A 26 5.87 -1.60 1.13
N TYR A 27 4.79 -1.06 0.59
CA TYR A 27 4.32 0.31 0.92
C TYR A 27 3.11 0.36 1.86
N HIS A 28 3.06 -0.58 2.79
CA HIS A 28 2.44 -0.35 4.11
C HIS A 28 3.47 -0.18 5.22
N SER A 29 4.77 -0.29 4.89
CA SER A 29 5.79 -0.48 5.91
C SER A 29 6.28 0.80 6.58
N SER A 30 6.30 1.97 5.94
CA SER A 30 6.93 3.16 6.57
C SER A 30 6.19 3.61 7.82
N PHE A 31 4.88 3.84 7.71
CA PHE A 31 4.04 4.22 8.85
C PHE A 31 4.02 3.14 9.93
N ILE A 32 3.86 1.86 9.56
CA ILE A 32 3.83 0.74 10.52
C ILE A 32 5.19 0.58 11.22
N LYS A 33 6.32 0.78 10.52
CA LYS A 33 7.68 0.71 11.09
C LYS A 33 7.92 1.84 12.08
N GLU A 34 7.47 3.04 11.78
CA GLU A 34 7.58 4.18 12.69
C GLU A 34 6.66 3.99 13.90
N TYR A 35 5.41 3.56 13.65
CA TYR A 35 4.42 3.22 14.66
C TYR A 35 4.94 2.18 15.66
N GLU A 36 5.54 1.07 15.21
CA GLU A 36 6.02 0.01 16.11
C GLU A 36 7.16 0.46 17.02
N GLN A 37 7.93 1.47 16.62
CA GLN A 37 9.02 2.04 17.42
C GLN A 37 8.54 3.00 18.52
N LEU A 38 7.27 3.38 18.51
CA LEU A 38 6.67 4.24 19.51
C LEU A 38 6.48 3.51 20.85
N ASP A 39 6.51 4.29 21.92
CA ASP A 39 6.01 3.86 23.23
C ASP A 39 4.48 3.70 23.23
N ASP A 40 3.96 2.98 24.22
CA ASP A 40 2.53 2.62 24.30
C ASP A 40 1.60 3.85 24.41
N GLU A 41 2.07 4.94 25.03
CA GLU A 41 1.30 6.18 25.17
C GLU A 41 1.12 6.85 23.81
N LYS A 42 2.18 6.97 23.02
CA LYS A 42 2.13 7.52 21.67
C LYS A 42 1.33 6.65 20.70
N LYS A 43 1.44 5.33 20.82
CA LYS A 43 0.62 4.37 20.06
C LYS A 43 -0.87 4.64 20.29
N GLN A 44 -1.26 4.76 21.56
CA GLN A 44 -2.63 5.08 21.93
C GLN A 44 -3.09 6.44 21.36
N GLN A 45 -2.23 7.46 21.37
CA GLN A 45 -2.54 8.76 20.78
C GLN A 45 -2.77 8.66 19.26
N VAL A 46 -1.88 7.97 18.54
CA VAL A 46 -2.04 7.73 17.10
C VAL A 46 -3.39 7.07 16.80
N ASP A 47 -3.76 6.06 17.57
CA ASP A 47 -5.01 5.33 17.35
C ASP A 47 -6.23 6.20 17.60
N GLN A 48 -6.19 7.04 18.64
CA GLN A 48 -7.25 7.99 18.95
C GLN A 48 -7.46 8.98 17.82
N ILE A 49 -6.37 9.55 17.27
CA ILE A 49 -6.43 10.50 16.16
C ILE A 49 -7.02 9.83 14.91
N LEU A 50 -6.54 8.63 14.56
CA LEU A 50 -7.02 7.92 13.37
C LEU A 50 -8.48 7.48 13.50
N ASN A 51 -8.90 7.00 14.67
CA ASN A 51 -10.29 6.62 14.93
C ASN A 51 -11.22 7.83 14.86
N HIS A 52 -10.86 8.94 15.49
CA HIS A 52 -11.63 10.17 15.42
C HIS A 52 -11.76 10.67 13.97
N LEU A 53 -10.65 10.67 13.22
CA LEU A 53 -10.66 11.01 11.79
C LEU A 53 -11.61 10.11 11.00
N HIS A 54 -11.56 8.79 11.21
CA HIS A 54 -12.43 7.85 10.51
C HIS A 54 -13.91 8.06 10.85
N GLU A 55 -14.24 8.32 12.12
CA GLU A 55 -15.60 8.65 12.55
C GLU A 55 -16.11 9.94 11.90
N GLU A 56 -15.30 11.00 11.84
CA GLU A 56 -15.68 12.26 11.20
C GLU A 56 -15.84 12.11 9.68
N LEU A 57 -14.98 11.33 9.03
CA LEU A 57 -15.13 10.99 7.61
C LEU A 57 -16.42 10.19 7.36
N GLU A 58 -16.75 9.23 8.21
CA GLU A 58 -17.99 8.46 8.12
C GLU A 58 -19.23 9.35 8.30
N LYS A 59 -19.21 10.32 9.23
CA LYS A 59 -20.28 11.31 9.42
C LYS A 59 -20.50 12.18 8.18
N LEU A 60 -19.45 12.44 7.41
CA LEU A 60 -19.53 13.12 6.11
C LEU A 60 -20.01 12.20 4.97
N GLY A 61 -20.30 10.93 5.26
CA GLY A 61 -20.70 9.92 4.29
C GLY A 61 -19.54 9.40 3.44
N VAL A 62 -18.29 9.65 3.84
CA VAL A 62 -17.09 9.19 3.15
C VAL A 62 -16.76 7.78 3.64
N LYS A 63 -16.71 6.81 2.72
CA LYS A 63 -16.33 5.44 3.05
C LYS A 63 -14.82 5.28 2.98
N ILE A 64 -14.22 4.83 4.07
CA ILE A 64 -12.81 4.45 4.13
C ILE A 64 -12.72 2.96 3.80
N ASP A 65 -12.00 2.63 2.72
CA ASP A 65 -11.83 1.27 2.19
C ASP A 65 -10.62 0.52 2.79
N HIS A 66 -9.90 1.18 3.69
CA HIS A 66 -8.86 0.58 4.51
C HIS A 66 -9.28 0.59 5.99
N PRO A 67 -9.39 -0.58 6.64
CA PRO A 67 -9.69 -0.61 8.06
C PRO A 67 -8.52 -0.05 8.88
N ASN A 68 -8.77 0.50 10.07
CA ASN A 68 -7.70 0.80 11.02
C ASN A 68 -7.08 -0.50 11.54
N VAL A 69 -6.06 -0.99 10.82
CA VAL A 69 -5.40 -2.26 11.11
C VAL A 69 -4.83 -2.27 12.53
N HIS A 70 -4.37 -1.12 13.05
CA HIS A 70 -3.87 -1.08 14.42
C HIS A 70 -4.98 -1.31 15.43
N GLU A 71 -6.12 -0.62 15.30
CA GLU A 71 -7.27 -0.81 16.19
C GLU A 71 -7.75 -2.27 16.22
N ILE A 72 -7.69 -2.95 15.08
CA ILE A 72 -8.05 -4.36 15.00
C ILE A 72 -7.01 -5.22 15.74
N ILE A 73 -5.72 -4.96 15.53
CA ILE A 73 -4.64 -5.69 16.19
C ILE A 73 -4.71 -5.49 17.71
N SER A 74 -4.98 -4.28 18.20
CA SER A 74 -5.04 -3.99 19.63
C SER A 74 -6.21 -4.68 20.36
N ARG A 75 -7.24 -5.11 19.63
CA ARG A 75 -8.34 -5.93 20.16
C ARG A 75 -8.00 -7.42 20.28
N LEU A 76 -6.91 -7.88 19.68
CA LEU A 76 -6.42 -9.26 19.81
C LEU A 76 -5.71 -9.45 21.17
N ASP A 77 -5.61 -10.70 21.63
CA ASP A 77 -4.78 -11.03 22.79
C ASP A 77 -3.27 -10.83 22.50
N GLU A 78 -2.46 -10.70 23.55
CA GLU A 78 -1.02 -10.40 23.43
C GLU A 78 -0.25 -11.41 22.56
N GLU A 79 -0.62 -12.70 22.62
CA GLU A 79 0.02 -13.75 21.83
C GLU A 79 -0.31 -13.57 20.35
N ALA A 80 -1.59 -13.37 20.01
CA ALA A 80 -2.03 -13.09 18.66
C ALA A 80 -1.41 -11.79 18.10
N GLN A 81 -1.31 -10.72 18.91
CA GLN A 81 -0.63 -9.49 18.51
C GLN A 81 0.83 -9.74 18.13
N GLN A 82 1.57 -10.51 18.93
CA GLN A 82 2.96 -10.86 18.62
C GLN A 82 3.08 -11.68 17.34
N GLN A 83 2.14 -12.59 17.11
CA GLN A 83 2.11 -13.39 15.88
C GLN A 83 1.83 -12.52 14.64
N VAL A 84 0.88 -11.58 14.72
CA VAL A 84 0.64 -10.61 13.63
C VAL A 84 1.89 -9.79 13.34
N LYS A 85 2.56 -9.26 14.37
CA LYS A 85 3.80 -8.49 14.21
C LYS A 85 4.91 -9.31 13.56
N ALA A 86 5.06 -10.58 13.94
CA ALA A 86 6.03 -11.49 13.34
C ALA A 86 5.73 -11.75 11.86
N ILE A 87 4.46 -11.96 11.50
CA ILE A 87 4.03 -12.16 10.11
C ILE A 87 4.33 -10.90 9.27
N ILE A 88 3.96 -9.72 9.76
CA ILE A 88 4.21 -8.44 9.06
C ILE A 88 5.72 -8.25 8.86
N LYS A 89 6.53 -8.52 9.88
CA LYS A 89 7.98 -8.43 9.79
C LYS A 89 8.57 -9.40 8.77
N ASP A 90 8.17 -10.67 8.82
CA ASP A 90 8.65 -11.67 7.86
C ASP A 90 8.23 -11.34 6.43
N LEU A 91 7.02 -10.79 6.25
CA LEU A 91 6.54 -10.28 4.97
C LEU A 91 7.44 -9.13 4.52
N ASP A 92 7.66 -8.12 5.37
CA ASP A 92 8.53 -6.95 5.09
C ASP A 92 9.99 -7.30 4.77
N GLU A 93 10.49 -8.39 5.34
CA GLU A 93 11.84 -8.92 5.08
C GLU A 93 11.89 -9.86 3.85
N GLY A 94 10.76 -10.05 3.14
CA GLY A 94 10.66 -10.94 1.98
C GLY A 94 10.82 -12.42 2.32
N LYS A 95 10.71 -12.80 3.59
CA LYS A 95 10.84 -14.19 4.06
C LYS A 95 9.61 -15.03 3.77
N ILE A 96 8.46 -14.39 3.63
CA ILE A 96 7.20 -15.01 3.23
C ILE A 96 6.55 -14.18 2.14
N THR A 97 5.75 -14.84 1.31
CA THR A 97 4.92 -14.19 0.29
C THR A 97 3.66 -13.57 0.91
N SER A 98 3.04 -12.62 0.20
CA SER A 98 1.73 -12.06 0.62
C SER A 98 0.67 -13.14 0.81
N GLU A 99 0.66 -14.17 -0.03
CA GLU A 99 -0.31 -15.28 0.07
C GLU A 99 -0.07 -16.13 1.33
N GLU A 100 1.19 -16.35 1.70
CA GLU A 100 1.55 -17.03 2.94
C GLU A 100 1.21 -16.19 4.17
N ALA A 101 1.42 -14.88 4.12
CA ALA A 101 1.02 -13.97 5.18
C ALA A 101 -0.51 -14.01 5.37
N ASP A 102 -1.31 -13.90 4.31
CA ASP A 102 -2.76 -13.97 4.37
C ASP A 102 -3.24 -15.28 5.01
N LYS A 103 -2.67 -16.43 4.60
CA LYS A 103 -2.99 -17.74 5.21
C LYS A 103 -2.66 -17.79 6.70
N LYS A 104 -1.52 -17.23 7.12
CA LYS A 104 -1.14 -17.17 8.53
C LYS A 104 -2.08 -16.26 9.33
N LEU A 105 -2.44 -15.09 8.79
CA LEU A 105 -3.37 -14.15 9.43
C LEU A 105 -4.79 -14.73 9.54
N GLU A 106 -5.25 -15.52 8.55
CA GLU A 106 -6.53 -16.24 8.61
C GLU A 106 -6.60 -17.23 9.78
N GLN A 107 -5.49 -17.91 10.09
CA GLN A 107 -5.42 -18.84 11.23
C GLN A 107 -5.57 -18.15 12.58
N LEU A 108 -5.30 -16.84 12.66
CA LEU A 108 -5.42 -16.03 13.88
C LEU A 108 -6.86 -15.59 14.17
N GLY A 109 -7.82 -15.85 13.27
CA GLY A 109 -9.25 -15.77 13.57
C GLY A 109 -9.70 -14.42 14.15
N GLY A 110 -9.44 -13.30 13.46
CA GLY A 110 -9.86 -11.99 13.96
C GLY A 110 -9.52 -10.78 13.11
N LEU A 111 -8.69 -10.94 12.08
CA LEU A 111 -8.34 -9.85 11.16
C LEU A 111 -9.36 -9.78 10.02
N PRO A 112 -9.82 -8.57 9.63
CA PRO A 112 -10.67 -8.44 8.47
C PRO A 112 -9.88 -8.94 7.27
N LYS A 113 -10.51 -9.81 6.47
CA LYS A 113 -10.02 -10.02 5.12
C LYS A 113 -10.03 -8.67 4.43
N LYS A 114 -8.88 -8.26 3.90
CA LYS A 114 -8.89 -7.29 2.80
C LYS A 114 -9.89 -7.86 1.81
N GLU A 115 -10.92 -7.11 1.42
CA GLU A 115 -11.71 -7.54 0.27
C GLU A 115 -10.72 -7.63 -0.87
N ASN A 116 -10.30 -8.86 -1.18
CA ASN A 116 -9.40 -9.10 -2.29
C ASN A 116 -10.06 -8.43 -3.48
N CYS A 117 -9.34 -7.54 -4.15
CA CYS A 117 -9.78 -7.02 -5.43
C CYS A 117 -9.90 -8.21 -6.38
N LYS A 118 -11.09 -8.82 -6.43
CA LYS A 118 -11.43 -10.01 -7.24
C LYS A 118 -11.08 -9.83 -8.72
N ILE A 119 -10.92 -8.57 -9.10
CA ILE A 119 -10.46 -8.07 -10.39
C ILE A 119 -9.13 -8.73 -10.83
N PHE A 120 -8.24 -9.12 -9.92
CA PHE A 120 -6.96 -9.74 -10.27
C PHE A 120 -6.90 -11.27 -10.10
N GLU A 121 -7.93 -11.90 -9.52
CA GLU A 121 -7.88 -13.33 -9.16
C GLU A 121 -7.83 -14.25 -10.39
N ASN A 122 -8.56 -13.91 -11.44
CA ASN A 122 -8.74 -14.74 -12.64
C ASN A 122 -7.83 -14.36 -13.82
N LEU A 123 -6.79 -13.56 -13.57
CA LEU A 123 -5.82 -13.18 -14.60
C LEU A 123 -4.74 -14.27 -14.75
N ASP A 124 -4.28 -14.47 -15.98
CA ASP A 124 -3.09 -15.28 -16.26
C ASP A 124 -1.81 -14.59 -15.72
N ASP A 125 -0.72 -15.36 -15.58
CA ASP A 125 0.51 -14.87 -14.94
C ASP A 125 1.14 -13.69 -15.69
N GLU A 126 1.08 -13.67 -17.03
CA GLU A 126 1.62 -12.56 -17.83
C GLU A 126 0.82 -11.28 -17.59
N THR A 127 -0.51 -11.38 -17.58
CA THR A 127 -1.40 -10.25 -17.31
C THR A 127 -1.28 -9.76 -15.87
N LYS A 128 -1.07 -10.67 -14.90
CA LYS A 128 -0.81 -10.31 -13.49
C LYS A 128 0.45 -9.49 -13.33
N GLU A 129 1.55 -9.88 -13.99
CA GLU A 129 2.81 -9.12 -13.89
C GLU A 129 2.67 -7.72 -14.48
N LYS A 130 2.03 -7.57 -15.65
CA LYS A 130 1.74 -6.25 -16.23
C LYS A 130 0.83 -5.42 -15.32
N ALA A 131 -0.19 -6.04 -14.73
CA ALA A 131 -1.08 -5.37 -13.78
C ALA A 131 -0.34 -4.89 -12.52
N LYS A 132 0.61 -5.68 -12.01
CA LYS A 132 1.47 -5.30 -10.88
C LYS A 132 2.34 -4.09 -11.23
N GLU A 133 2.93 -4.04 -12.42
CA GLU A 133 3.72 -2.89 -12.89
C GLU A 133 2.88 -1.62 -12.97
N ILE A 134 1.68 -1.68 -13.56
CA ILE A 134 0.76 -0.54 -13.63
C ILE A 134 0.37 -0.08 -12.21
N MET A 135 0.06 -1.02 -11.31
CA MET A 135 -0.22 -0.70 -9.90
C MET A 135 0.97 -0.01 -9.23
N LYS A 136 2.20 -0.43 -9.52
CA LYS A 136 3.42 0.17 -8.98
C LYS A 136 3.60 1.61 -9.47
N GLU A 137 3.39 1.85 -10.76
CA GLU A 137 3.42 3.20 -11.34
C GLU A 137 2.32 4.10 -10.77
N LEU A 138 1.10 3.57 -10.60
CA LEU A 138 -0.02 4.32 -10.02
C LEU A 138 0.27 4.69 -8.56
N LYS A 139 0.75 3.73 -7.77
CA LYS A 139 1.07 3.94 -6.35
C LYS A 139 2.26 4.89 -6.14
N SER A 140 3.24 4.88 -7.03
CA SER A 140 4.37 5.83 -6.97
C SER A 140 3.98 7.24 -7.43
N GLY A 141 2.79 7.41 -8.01
CA GLY A 141 2.36 8.66 -8.63
C GLY A 141 3.03 8.94 -9.98
N ALA A 142 3.75 7.96 -10.55
CA ALA A 142 4.34 8.08 -11.89
C ALA A 142 3.27 8.20 -12.98
N ILE A 143 2.09 7.62 -12.76
CA ILE A 143 0.90 7.78 -13.60
C ILE A 143 -0.30 8.23 -12.76
N THR A 144 -1.25 8.91 -13.40
CA THR A 144 -2.52 9.29 -12.76
C THR A 144 -3.48 8.09 -12.74
N ARG A 145 -4.55 8.21 -11.95
CA ARG A 145 -5.63 7.20 -11.90
C ARG A 145 -6.22 6.95 -13.29
N GLU A 146 -6.45 8.00 -14.06
CA GLU A 146 -7.04 7.92 -15.41
C GLU A 146 -6.13 7.14 -16.36
N LYS A 147 -4.82 7.43 -16.34
CA LYS A 147 -3.83 6.70 -17.13
C LYS A 147 -3.73 5.24 -16.71
N ALA A 148 -3.82 4.96 -15.41
CA ALA A 148 -3.81 3.59 -14.93
C ALA A 148 -5.08 2.84 -15.40
N ASP A 149 -6.25 3.47 -15.32
CA ASP A 149 -7.51 2.88 -15.82
C ASP A 149 -7.45 2.58 -17.33
N GLU A 150 -6.85 3.46 -18.14
CA GLU A 150 -6.60 3.20 -19.57
C GLU A 150 -5.71 1.96 -19.78
N LYS A 151 -4.56 1.89 -19.08
CA LYS A 151 -3.64 0.74 -19.16
C LYS A 151 -4.28 -0.56 -18.68
N PHE A 152 -5.07 -0.52 -17.60
CA PHE A 152 -5.79 -1.70 -17.12
C PHE A 152 -6.85 -2.16 -18.13
N LYS A 153 -7.55 -1.22 -18.76
CA LYS A 153 -8.54 -1.54 -19.79
C LYS A 153 -7.92 -2.22 -21.02
N GLU A 154 -6.69 -1.84 -21.41
CA GLU A 154 -5.92 -2.53 -22.46
C GLU A 154 -5.61 -3.99 -22.10
N LEU A 155 -5.48 -4.30 -20.82
CA LEU A 155 -5.32 -5.66 -20.30
C LEU A 155 -6.65 -6.39 -20.07
N GLY A 156 -7.79 -5.78 -20.42
CA GLY A 156 -9.12 -6.34 -20.17
C GLY A 156 -9.54 -6.27 -18.69
N ILE A 157 -8.91 -5.40 -17.89
CA ILE A 157 -9.15 -5.23 -16.47
C ILE A 157 -9.95 -3.95 -16.24
N GLU A 158 -11.10 -4.05 -15.57
CA GLU A 158 -11.88 -2.89 -15.14
C GLU A 158 -11.73 -2.68 -13.64
N LEU A 159 -11.17 -1.53 -13.24
CA LEU A 159 -11.00 -1.16 -11.84
C LEU A 159 -12.32 -0.68 -11.21
N PRO A 160 -12.48 -0.84 -9.89
CA PRO A 160 -13.71 -0.41 -9.23
C PRO A 160 -13.76 1.12 -9.22
N LYS A 161 -14.97 1.65 -9.40
CA LYS A 161 -15.20 3.10 -9.29
C LYS A 161 -15.01 3.53 -7.83
N ARG A 162 -14.28 4.63 -7.65
CA ARG A 162 -14.17 5.29 -6.34
C ARG A 162 -15.44 6.07 -6.04
N GLN A 163 -15.66 6.35 -4.75
CA GLN A 163 -16.69 7.28 -4.34
C GLN A 163 -16.34 8.68 -4.86
N GLU A 164 -17.23 9.27 -5.65
CA GLU A 164 -17.13 10.68 -6.05
C GLU A 164 -17.71 11.55 -4.94
N LEU A 165 -16.86 12.41 -4.35
CA LEU A 165 -17.26 13.39 -3.36
C LEU A 165 -17.55 14.73 -4.04
N ASN A 166 -18.59 15.43 -3.59
CA ASN A 166 -18.85 16.80 -4.04
C ASN A 166 -17.83 17.79 -3.44
N ASP A 167 -17.71 18.97 -4.05
CA ASP A 167 -16.70 19.98 -3.66
C ASP A 167 -16.82 20.39 -2.19
N GLU A 168 -18.03 20.57 -1.67
CA GLU A 168 -18.26 20.92 -0.27
C GLU A 168 -17.72 19.84 0.69
N THR A 169 -17.93 18.57 0.36
CA THR A 169 -17.44 17.43 1.16
C THR A 169 -15.94 17.29 1.04
N LYS A 170 -15.37 17.47 -0.16
CA LYS A 170 -13.91 17.46 -0.36
C LYS A 170 -13.21 18.53 0.48
N GLU A 171 -13.76 19.74 0.58
CA GLU A 171 -13.19 20.79 1.43
C GLU A 171 -13.25 20.44 2.92
N LYS A 172 -14.35 19.86 3.41
CA LYS A 172 -14.44 19.37 4.80
C LYS A 172 -13.46 18.23 5.07
N VAL A 173 -13.31 17.29 4.14
CA VAL A 173 -12.31 16.21 4.23
C VAL A 173 -10.89 16.78 4.31
N LYS A 174 -10.54 17.76 3.48
CA LYS A 174 -9.22 18.42 3.54
C LYS A 174 -8.97 19.03 4.91
N GLN A 175 -9.95 19.75 5.47
CA GLN A 175 -9.84 20.35 6.80
C GLN A 175 -9.59 19.31 7.90
N LEU A 176 -10.33 18.19 7.88
CA LEU A 176 -10.13 17.08 8.83
C LEU A 176 -8.74 16.45 8.69
N LEU A 177 -8.25 16.27 7.46
CA LEU A 177 -6.91 15.73 7.22
C LEU A 177 -5.80 16.69 7.69
N GLU A 178 -5.97 17.99 7.49
CA GLU A 178 -5.04 19.01 7.99
C GLU A 178 -5.04 19.11 9.52
N GLU A 179 -6.18 18.91 10.17
CA GLU A 179 -6.30 18.85 11.63
C GLU A 179 -5.58 17.62 12.18
N ALA A 180 -5.89 16.43 11.64
CA ALA A 180 -5.20 15.20 12.01
C ALA A 180 -3.69 15.29 11.77
N GLU A 181 -3.25 15.88 10.64
CA GLU A 181 -1.84 16.08 10.37
C GLU A 181 -1.14 16.91 11.46
N LYS A 182 -1.77 18.00 11.95
CA LYS A 182 -1.23 18.81 13.04
C LYS A 182 -1.15 18.05 14.36
N GLU A 183 -2.12 17.17 14.64
CA GLU A 183 -2.08 16.31 15.82
C GLU A 183 -0.93 15.29 15.73
N PHE A 184 -0.66 14.74 14.54
CA PHE A 184 0.50 13.90 14.26
C PHE A 184 1.84 14.64 14.42
N GLU A 185 1.92 15.90 13.99
CA GLU A 185 3.11 16.73 14.20
C GLU A 185 3.41 16.94 15.69
N GLN A 186 2.39 17.06 16.55
CA GLN A 186 2.57 17.24 17.99
C GLN A 186 3.16 16.00 18.69
N ILE A 187 2.84 14.80 18.20
CA ILE A 187 3.39 13.53 18.72
C ILE A 187 4.74 13.16 18.07
N GLY A 188 5.13 13.89 17.02
CA GLY A 188 6.43 13.80 16.36
C GLY A 188 6.54 12.67 15.34
N ILE A 189 5.46 12.37 14.63
CA ILE A 189 5.34 11.27 13.67
C ILE A 189 4.76 11.80 12.36
N GLU A 190 5.16 11.26 11.22
CA GLU A 190 4.59 11.64 9.93
C GLU A 190 3.15 11.10 9.74
N PHE A 191 2.22 11.99 9.38
CA PHE A 191 0.84 11.60 9.06
C PHE A 191 0.79 10.75 7.77
N PRO A 192 0.07 9.60 7.73
CA PRO A 192 0.03 8.71 6.56
C PRO A 192 -0.84 9.25 5.41
N LYS A 193 -0.46 10.40 4.83
CA LYS A 193 -1.21 11.14 3.77
C LYS A 193 -1.62 10.27 2.59
N HIS A 194 -0.77 9.31 2.19
CA HIS A 194 -1.03 8.44 1.05
C HIS A 194 -2.34 7.63 1.22
N HIS A 195 -2.72 7.29 2.45
CA HIS A 195 -3.95 6.53 2.71
C HIS A 195 -5.22 7.35 2.42
N TYR A 196 -5.12 8.68 2.44
CA TYR A 196 -6.25 9.59 2.29
C TYR A 196 -6.21 10.41 1.00
N LYS A 197 -5.09 10.38 0.26
CA LYS A 197 -4.88 11.13 -0.98
C LYS A 197 -6.03 10.95 -1.98
N HIS A 198 -6.55 9.73 -2.09
CA HIS A 198 -7.62 9.39 -3.03
C HIS A 198 -8.99 10.04 -2.70
N LEU A 199 -9.16 10.59 -1.50
CA LEU A 199 -10.40 11.26 -1.08
C LEU A 199 -10.45 12.73 -1.57
N ILE A 200 -9.28 13.31 -1.85
CA ILE A 200 -9.13 14.74 -2.18
C ILE A 200 -8.70 15.01 -3.63
N GLU A 201 -8.30 13.96 -4.37
CA GLU A 201 -8.13 13.96 -5.82
C GLU A 201 -9.49 13.99 -6.53
#